data_AF-A0A3Q2QEF0-F1
#
_entry.id   AF-A0A3Q2QEF0-F1
#
_cell.length_a   1.000
_cell.length_b   1.000
_cell.length_c   1.000
_cell.angle_alpha   90.00
_cell.angle_beta   90.00
_cell.angle_gamma   90.00
#
_symmetry.space_group_name_H-M   'P 1'
#
loop_
_entity.id
_entity.type
_entity.pdbx_description
1 polymer ?
#
loop_
_entity_poly.entity_id
_entity_poly.type
_entity_poly.pdbx_seq_one_letter_code
_entity_poly.pdbx_strand_id
1 'polypeptide(L)'
;MKKIQEQISSLSDSISAVEEDLQKDNVSFLSSYKATQSRARGQRSLSDPQLVSGALIDVAKHLGNLSFRVWEKMKEKVHFSPVILDPNSANGGLYLSDDLTSVRYGDPWQWLPNNPERNTHFSHVFGSEGFSSGKHSWEVEVGDHPRWNIGYVKESVERKEQRYPAPNYGVWCLLYEEGKYSNGAWKTLTMEKIFTRIRVQLDYDKGEVSFYDPEDMSHIYTHRDTFTEKLFPYLTVRPAGDLVQKILKHNLHTHSLG
;
A
#
# COMPACT_ATOMS: atom_id res chain seq x y z
N MET A 1 -18.98 23.77 -30.13
CA MET A 1 -17.84 23.73 -29.19
C MET A 1 -17.56 25.08 -28.53
N LYS A 2 -17.35 26.19 -29.27
CA LYS A 2 -16.99 27.51 -28.68
C LYS A 2 -17.91 28.00 -27.54
N LYS A 3 -19.24 27.91 -27.71
CA LYS A 3 -20.23 28.28 -26.69
C LYS A 3 -20.15 27.45 -25.40
N ILE A 4 -19.86 26.16 -25.50
CA ILE A 4 -19.69 25.28 -24.33
C ILE A 4 -18.38 25.60 -23.61
N GLN A 5 -17.31 25.86 -24.36
CA GLN A 5 -16.04 26.29 -23.81
C GLN A 5 -16.20 27.60 -23.01
N GLU A 6 -16.92 28.58 -23.56
CA GLU A 6 -17.24 29.85 -22.91
C GLU A 6 -18.06 29.66 -21.63
N GLN A 7 -19.03 28.74 -21.63
CA GLN A 7 -19.82 28.39 -20.44
C GLN A 7 -18.95 27.70 -19.36
N ILE A 8 -18.06 26.78 -19.75
CA ILE A 8 -17.12 26.10 -18.83
C ILE A 8 -16.18 27.12 -18.20
N SER A 9 -15.58 28.02 -18.99
CA SER A 9 -14.70 29.09 -18.48
C SER A 9 -15.45 30.00 -17.51
N SER A 10 -16.66 30.46 -17.87
CA SER A 10 -17.47 31.31 -16.99
C SER A 10 -17.84 30.63 -15.67
N LEU A 11 -18.15 29.33 -15.69
CA LEU A 11 -18.43 28.55 -14.50
C LEU A 11 -17.17 28.42 -13.63
N SER A 12 -16.02 28.11 -14.25
CA SER A 12 -14.73 27.98 -13.57
C SER A 12 -14.34 29.28 -12.87
N ASP A 13 -14.45 30.43 -13.54
CA ASP A 13 -14.15 31.75 -12.98
C ASP A 13 -15.00 32.09 -11.76
N SER A 14 -16.22 31.56 -11.70
CA SER A 14 -17.11 31.79 -10.57
C SER A 14 -16.89 30.81 -9.43
N ILE A 15 -16.46 29.57 -9.71
CA ILE A 15 -15.97 28.64 -8.67
C ILE A 15 -14.76 29.25 -7.97
N SER A 16 -13.75 29.68 -8.74
CA SER A 16 -12.54 30.32 -8.19
C SER A 16 -12.86 31.54 -7.32
N ALA A 17 -13.80 32.38 -7.77
CA ALA A 17 -14.19 33.56 -6.99
C ALA A 17 -14.94 33.21 -5.68
N VAL A 18 -15.70 32.11 -5.65
CA VAL A 18 -16.34 31.63 -4.41
C VAL A 18 -15.29 31.04 -3.47
N GLU A 19 -14.32 30.30 -4.01
CA GLU A 19 -13.21 29.73 -3.23
C GLU A 19 -12.35 30.84 -2.61
N GLU A 20 -12.01 31.89 -3.35
CA GLU A 20 -11.28 33.06 -2.82
C GLU A 20 -12.04 33.76 -1.68
N ASP A 21 -13.37 33.89 -1.82
CA ASP A 21 -14.20 34.49 -0.78
C ASP A 21 -14.25 33.63 0.50
N LEU A 22 -14.25 32.30 0.37
CA LEU A 22 -14.23 31.37 1.50
C LEU A 22 -12.90 31.40 2.28
N GLN A 23 -11.82 31.92 1.69
CA GLN A 23 -10.51 32.08 2.35
C GLN A 23 -10.39 33.40 3.13
N LYS A 24 -11.38 34.30 3.06
CA LYS A 24 -11.36 35.59 3.77
C LYS A 24 -11.65 35.43 5.26
N ASP A 25 -11.23 36.41 6.05
CA ASP A 25 -11.61 36.49 7.46
C ASP A 25 -13.14 36.67 7.64
N ASN A 26 -13.64 36.33 8.82
CA ASN A 26 -15.07 36.28 9.11
C ASN A 26 -15.81 37.59 8.80
N VAL A 27 -15.21 38.75 9.07
CA VAL A 27 -15.88 40.04 8.89
C VAL A 27 -15.96 40.37 7.40
N SER A 28 -14.85 40.16 6.68
CA SER A 28 -14.76 40.36 5.23
C SER A 28 -15.70 39.43 4.47
N PHE A 29 -15.77 38.14 4.84
CA PHE A 29 -16.67 37.17 4.23
C PHE A 29 -18.16 37.54 4.42
N LEU A 30 -18.55 37.92 5.65
CA LEU A 30 -19.93 38.32 5.92
C LEU A 30 -20.34 39.57 5.12
N SER A 31 -19.40 40.48 4.87
CA SER A 31 -19.65 41.67 4.06
C SER A 31 -19.90 41.36 2.57
N SER A 32 -19.22 40.36 1.99
CA SER A 32 -19.34 39.98 0.57
C SER A 32 -20.37 38.88 0.31
N TYR A 33 -20.80 38.14 1.34
CA TYR A 33 -21.67 36.97 1.23
C TYR A 33 -22.87 37.13 0.29
N LYS A 34 -23.61 38.24 0.39
CA LYS A 34 -24.79 38.48 -0.47
C LYS A 34 -24.42 38.63 -1.95
N ALA A 35 -23.29 39.27 -2.26
CA ALA A 35 -22.81 39.42 -3.62
C ALA A 35 -22.39 38.06 -4.19
N THR A 36 -21.67 37.27 -3.39
CA THR A 36 -21.17 35.94 -3.74
C THR A 36 -22.31 34.94 -3.94
N GLN A 37 -23.32 34.97 -3.05
CA GLN A 37 -24.55 34.19 -3.20
C GLN A 37 -25.32 34.57 -4.47
N SER A 38 -25.42 35.86 -4.79
CA SER A 38 -26.13 36.33 -5.98
C SER A 38 -25.43 35.90 -7.27
N ARG A 39 -24.09 36.00 -7.31
CA ARG A 39 -23.27 35.53 -8.43
C ARG A 39 -23.40 34.02 -8.65
N ALA A 40 -23.31 33.22 -7.57
CA ALA A 40 -23.47 31.78 -7.63
C ALA A 40 -24.87 31.34 -8.08
N ARG A 41 -25.92 32.07 -7.65
CA ARG A 41 -27.31 31.79 -8.07
C ARG A 41 -27.59 32.21 -9.50
N GLY A 42 -27.02 33.32 -9.98
CA GLY A 42 -27.20 33.81 -11.35
C GLY A 42 -26.71 32.82 -12.40
N GLN A 43 -25.71 31.98 -12.07
CA GLN A 43 -25.20 30.96 -12.98
C GLN A 43 -26.04 29.68 -13.07
N ARG A 44 -27.08 29.50 -12.25
CA ARG A 44 -27.97 28.33 -12.35
C ARG A 44 -28.83 28.32 -13.61
N SER A 45 -28.94 29.45 -14.32
CA SER A 45 -29.76 29.58 -15.53
C SER A 45 -28.94 29.35 -16.81
N LEU A 46 -28.15 28.28 -16.87
CA LEU A 46 -27.58 27.84 -18.13
C LEU A 46 -28.69 27.13 -18.93
N SER A 47 -28.88 27.54 -20.19
CA SER A 47 -29.76 26.83 -21.11
C SER A 47 -29.22 25.41 -21.31
N ASP A 48 -30.11 24.41 -21.34
CA ASP A 48 -29.71 23.04 -21.68
C ASP A 48 -28.92 23.03 -23.00
N PRO A 49 -27.88 22.19 -23.10
CA PRO A 49 -27.16 22.02 -24.34
C PRO A 49 -28.14 21.63 -25.45
N GLN A 50 -28.31 22.50 -26.45
CA GLN A 50 -29.14 22.16 -27.61
C GLN A 50 -28.49 21.01 -28.36
N LEU A 51 -29.21 19.88 -28.48
CA LEU A 51 -28.83 18.81 -29.39
C LEU A 51 -28.85 19.36 -30.82
N VAL A 52 -27.71 19.29 -31.50
CA VAL A 52 -27.63 19.63 -32.92
C VAL A 52 -28.37 18.54 -33.70
N SER A 53 -29.54 18.89 -34.25
CA SER A 53 -30.33 17.97 -35.09
C SER A 53 -29.48 17.51 -36.28
N GLY A 54 -29.39 16.20 -36.50
CA GLY A 54 -28.62 15.60 -37.60
C GLY A 54 -27.14 15.32 -37.33
N ALA A 55 -26.63 15.57 -36.11
CA ALA A 55 -25.28 15.16 -35.75
C ALA A 55 -25.21 13.63 -35.51
N LEU A 56 -24.62 12.89 -36.45
CA LEU A 56 -24.34 11.46 -36.28
C LEU A 56 -23.11 11.27 -35.38
N ILE A 57 -23.23 10.41 -34.38
CA ILE A 57 -22.07 9.96 -33.58
C ILE A 57 -21.23 9.05 -34.47
N ASP A 58 -19.92 9.29 -34.51
CA ASP A 58 -18.97 8.35 -35.11
C ASP A 58 -18.87 7.11 -34.21
N VAL A 59 -19.78 6.16 -34.43
CA VAL A 59 -19.91 4.93 -33.65
C VAL A 59 -18.63 4.10 -33.69
N ALA A 60 -17.94 4.07 -34.83
CA ALA A 60 -16.68 3.35 -34.98
C ALA A 60 -15.58 3.96 -34.10
N LYS A 61 -15.46 5.29 -34.06
CA LYS A 61 -14.53 5.99 -33.17
C LYS A 61 -14.88 5.86 -31.68
N HIS A 62 -16.16 5.76 -31.35
CA HIS A 62 -16.61 5.69 -29.96
C HIS A 62 -16.61 4.27 -29.38
N LEU A 63 -16.98 3.26 -30.18
CA LEU A 63 -17.02 1.86 -29.74
C LEU A 63 -15.77 1.07 -30.12
N GLY A 64 -15.11 1.41 -31.23
CA GLY A 64 -13.89 0.75 -31.67
C GLY A 64 -12.79 0.89 -30.62
N ASN A 65 -12.28 -0.23 -30.10
CA ASN A 65 -11.31 -0.26 -29.00
C ASN A 65 -11.76 0.48 -27.72
N LEU A 66 -13.07 0.63 -27.47
CA LEU A 66 -13.55 1.24 -26.23
C LEU A 66 -13.04 0.48 -24.99
N SER A 67 -13.16 -0.86 -24.99
CA SER A 67 -12.69 -1.70 -23.89
C SER A 67 -11.19 -1.52 -23.61
N PHE A 68 -10.38 -1.41 -24.67
CA PHE A 68 -8.94 -1.17 -24.54
C PHE A 68 -8.63 0.21 -23.94
N ARG A 69 -9.29 1.27 -24.41
CA ARG A 69 -9.12 2.64 -23.88
C ARG A 69 -9.59 2.76 -22.44
N VAL A 70 -10.68 2.06 -22.08
CA VAL A 70 -11.14 1.95 -20.69
C VAL A 70 -10.08 1.24 -19.85
N TRP A 71 -9.56 0.10 -20.31
CA TRP A 71 -8.51 -0.64 -19.62
C TRP A 71 -7.22 0.19 -19.44
N GLU A 72 -6.75 0.89 -20.48
CA GLU A 72 -5.58 1.78 -20.36
C GLU A 72 -5.78 2.85 -19.29
N LYS A 73 -6.94 3.53 -19.30
CA LYS A 73 -7.27 4.51 -18.25
C LYS A 73 -7.44 3.88 -16.87
N MET A 74 -7.86 2.62 -16.80
CA MET A 74 -7.97 1.88 -15.54
C MET A 74 -6.60 1.50 -14.99
N LYS A 75 -5.59 1.21 -15.82
CA LYS A 75 -4.23 0.88 -15.35
C LYS A 75 -3.64 1.95 -14.42
N GLU A 76 -3.89 3.22 -14.74
CA GLU A 76 -3.41 4.35 -13.92
C GLU A 76 -4.12 4.45 -12.56
N LYS A 77 -5.27 3.79 -12.41
CA LYS A 77 -6.09 3.82 -11.20
C LYS A 77 -5.99 2.55 -10.36
N VAL A 78 -5.52 1.45 -10.97
CA VAL A 78 -5.42 0.14 -10.33
C VAL A 78 -4.00 -0.07 -9.83
N HIS A 79 -3.89 -0.33 -8.53
CA HIS A 79 -2.63 -0.63 -7.88
C HIS A 79 -2.55 -2.13 -7.61
N PHE A 80 -1.37 -2.70 -7.80
CA PHE A 80 -1.09 -4.09 -7.45
C PHE A 80 -0.26 -4.13 -6.17
N SER A 81 -0.65 -4.97 -5.21
CA SER A 81 0.19 -5.25 -4.04
C SER A 81 0.79 -6.64 -4.19
N PRO A 82 2.13 -6.79 -4.17
CA PRO A 82 2.77 -8.11 -4.27
C PRO A 82 2.51 -8.98 -3.05
N VAL A 83 2.10 -8.38 -1.93
CA VAL A 83 1.71 -9.08 -0.71
C VAL A 83 0.41 -8.49 -0.18
N ILE A 84 -0.51 -9.39 0.18
CA ILE A 84 -1.74 -9.10 0.92
C ILE A 84 -1.63 -9.84 2.25
N LEU A 85 -1.90 -9.17 3.36
CA LEU A 85 -1.82 -9.75 4.70
C LEU A 85 -3.06 -10.60 4.98
N ASP A 86 -2.88 -11.78 5.57
CA ASP A 86 -3.98 -12.68 5.94
C ASP A 86 -4.49 -12.43 7.37
N PRO A 87 -5.72 -11.92 7.55
CA PRO A 87 -6.32 -11.71 8.87
C PRO A 87 -6.49 -12.99 9.70
N ASN A 88 -6.58 -14.16 9.06
CA ASN A 88 -6.68 -15.45 9.77
C ASN A 88 -5.37 -15.84 10.43
N SER A 89 -4.24 -15.34 9.93
CA SER A 89 -2.91 -15.54 10.51
C SER A 89 -2.56 -14.52 11.60
N ALA A 90 -3.18 -13.34 11.57
CA ALA A 90 -2.81 -12.21 12.42
C ALA A 90 -3.09 -12.47 13.92
N ASN A 91 -2.15 -12.04 14.76
CA ASN A 91 -2.34 -12.00 16.21
C ASN A 91 -3.41 -10.97 16.65
N GLY A 92 -4.07 -11.21 17.78
CA GLY A 92 -5.14 -10.34 18.28
C GLY A 92 -4.70 -8.91 18.66
N GLY A 93 -3.40 -8.67 18.88
CA GLY A 93 -2.86 -7.32 19.07
C GLY A 93 -2.61 -6.54 17.76
N LEU A 94 -2.81 -7.15 16.59
CA LEU A 94 -2.53 -6.54 15.29
C LEU A 94 -3.80 -6.04 14.60
N TYR A 95 -3.74 -4.80 14.13
CA TYR A 95 -4.77 -4.16 13.32
C TYR A 95 -4.28 -4.03 11.89
N LEU A 96 -5.06 -4.56 10.95
CA LEU A 96 -4.78 -4.49 9.51
C LEU A 96 -5.59 -3.35 8.88
N SER A 97 -5.05 -2.74 7.82
CA SER A 97 -5.81 -1.80 6.99
C SER A 97 -6.88 -2.53 6.16
N ASP A 98 -7.91 -1.80 5.70
CA ASP A 98 -9.01 -2.37 4.90
C ASP A 98 -8.53 -3.02 3.60
N ASP A 99 -7.43 -2.51 3.03
CA ASP A 99 -6.79 -3.06 1.84
C ASP A 99 -5.77 -4.16 2.13
N LEU A 100 -5.60 -4.53 3.41
CA LEU A 100 -4.74 -5.60 3.90
C LEU A 100 -3.26 -5.43 3.51
N THR A 101 -2.81 -4.21 3.23
CA THR A 101 -1.40 -3.93 2.91
C THR A 101 -0.63 -3.29 4.06
N SER A 102 -1.28 -2.96 5.16
CA SER A 102 -0.65 -2.30 6.30
C SER A 102 -1.02 -2.97 7.61
N VAL A 103 -0.11 -2.92 8.57
CA VAL A 103 -0.30 -3.51 9.89
C VAL A 103 0.28 -2.60 10.97
N ARG A 104 -0.45 -2.47 12.08
CA ARG A 104 0.02 -1.79 13.30
C ARG A 104 -0.29 -2.63 14.53
N TYR A 105 0.49 -2.44 15.58
CA TYR A 105 0.10 -2.92 16.90
C TYR A 105 -0.91 -1.93 17.49
N GLY A 106 -1.92 -2.41 18.22
CA GLY A 106 -2.90 -1.51 18.81
C GLY A 106 -3.65 -2.09 19.99
N ASP A 107 -4.27 -1.19 20.74
CA ASP A 107 -5.19 -1.48 21.83
C ASP A 107 -6.63 -1.07 21.45
N PRO A 108 -7.66 -1.77 21.95
CA PRO A 108 -7.59 -2.96 22.81
C PRO A 108 -7.16 -4.21 22.03
N TRP A 109 -6.81 -5.27 22.76
CA TRP A 109 -6.61 -6.59 22.15
C TRP A 109 -7.91 -7.11 21.51
N GLN A 110 -7.83 -7.62 20.28
CA GLN A 110 -8.97 -8.19 19.56
C GLN A 110 -9.21 -9.66 19.94
N TRP A 111 -10.44 -9.98 20.32
CA TRP A 111 -10.87 -11.35 20.62
C TRP A 111 -11.22 -12.10 19.32
N LEU A 112 -10.18 -12.65 18.68
CA LEU A 112 -10.31 -13.39 17.42
C LEU A 112 -10.45 -14.91 17.67
N PRO A 113 -11.13 -15.67 16.79
CA PRO A 113 -11.24 -17.13 16.91
C PRO A 113 -9.87 -17.83 16.91
N ASN A 114 -9.67 -18.84 17.74
CA ASN A 114 -8.42 -19.61 17.75
C ASN A 114 -8.39 -20.68 16.64
N ASN A 115 -8.27 -20.24 15.38
CA ASN A 115 -8.06 -21.13 14.24
C ASN A 115 -6.59 -21.62 14.14
N PRO A 116 -6.31 -22.72 13.42
CA PRO A 116 -4.97 -23.29 13.30
C PRO A 116 -3.92 -22.33 12.73
N GLU A 117 -4.32 -21.46 11.80
CA GLU A 117 -3.44 -20.53 11.09
C GLU A 117 -3.06 -19.32 11.95
N ARG A 118 -3.76 -19.07 13.07
CA ARG A 118 -3.58 -17.86 13.88
C ARG A 118 -2.32 -17.91 14.73
N ASN A 119 -1.52 -16.85 14.65
CA ASN A 119 -0.42 -16.60 15.59
C ASN A 119 -0.98 -16.12 16.93
N THR A 120 -0.85 -16.93 18.00
CA THR A 120 -1.44 -16.59 19.31
C THR A 120 -0.43 -15.97 20.27
N HIS A 121 0.84 -16.33 20.15
CA HIS A 121 1.87 -15.90 21.12
C HIS A 121 2.55 -14.59 20.76
N PHE A 122 2.90 -14.42 19.49
CA PHE A 122 3.61 -13.25 19.01
C PHE A 122 2.78 -12.43 18.03
N SER A 123 3.09 -11.13 17.97
CA SER A 123 2.47 -10.16 17.08
C SER A 123 2.97 -10.28 15.63
N HIS A 124 2.77 -11.47 15.06
CA HIS A 124 3.08 -11.80 13.67
C HIS A 124 1.82 -11.81 12.79
N VAL A 125 2.03 -11.52 11.52
CA VAL A 125 1.04 -11.72 10.44
C VAL A 125 1.78 -12.20 9.19
N PHE A 126 1.13 -13.09 8.42
CA PHE A 126 1.69 -13.65 7.20
C PHE A 126 0.96 -13.11 5.96
N GLY A 127 1.62 -13.21 4.81
CA GLY A 127 0.96 -13.00 3.53
C GLY A 127 -0.08 -14.09 3.25
N SER A 128 -1.12 -13.75 2.49
CA SER A 128 -2.19 -14.68 2.09
C SER A 128 -1.74 -15.69 1.04
N GLU A 129 -0.75 -15.33 0.24
CA GLU A 129 -0.14 -16.18 -0.77
C GLU A 129 1.26 -16.56 -0.35
N GLY A 130 1.61 -17.83 -0.59
CA GLY A 130 2.94 -18.35 -0.36
C GLY A 130 3.49 -18.99 -1.63
N PHE A 131 4.81 -19.06 -1.70
CA PHE A 131 5.56 -19.39 -2.89
C PHE A 131 6.33 -20.70 -2.72
N SER A 132 6.31 -21.54 -3.75
CA SER A 132 7.01 -22.83 -3.78
C SER A 132 7.99 -22.96 -4.95
N SER A 133 8.21 -21.87 -5.69
CA SER A 133 9.16 -21.78 -6.82
C SER A 133 9.32 -20.34 -7.28
N GLY A 134 10.34 -20.08 -8.10
CA GLY A 134 10.54 -18.81 -8.80
C GLY A 134 11.06 -17.67 -7.92
N LYS A 135 10.94 -16.45 -8.45
CA LYS A 135 11.44 -15.23 -7.82
C LYS A 135 10.31 -14.28 -7.47
N HIS A 136 10.29 -13.83 -6.22
CA HIS A 136 9.24 -12.97 -5.68
C HIS A 136 9.88 -11.83 -4.91
N SER A 137 9.31 -10.63 -5.02
CA SER A 137 9.80 -9.50 -4.25
C SER A 137 8.68 -8.59 -3.81
N TRP A 138 8.85 -8.01 -2.63
CA TRP A 138 7.97 -6.99 -2.09
C TRP A 138 8.79 -5.94 -1.34
N GLU A 139 8.21 -4.76 -1.21
CA GLU A 139 8.82 -3.64 -0.51
C GLU A 139 7.93 -3.23 0.65
N VAL A 140 8.56 -2.86 1.76
CA VAL A 140 7.87 -2.44 2.98
C VAL A 140 8.47 -1.17 3.53
N GLU A 141 7.60 -0.24 3.85
CA GLU A 141 7.92 0.95 4.63
C GLU A 141 7.82 0.59 6.10
N VAL A 142 8.97 0.66 6.78
CA VAL A 142 9.12 0.39 8.22
C VAL A 142 9.20 1.69 9.03
N GLY A 143 9.50 2.82 8.37
CA GLY A 143 9.56 4.15 8.97
C GLY A 143 10.49 4.20 10.19
N ASP A 144 10.06 4.92 11.22
CA ASP A 144 10.78 5.07 12.50
C ASP A 144 10.39 4.00 13.53
N HIS A 145 9.80 2.88 13.09
CA HIS A 145 9.33 1.86 14.01
C HIS A 145 10.50 1.23 14.78
N PRO A 146 10.52 1.26 16.13
CA PRO A 146 11.72 0.93 16.91
C PRO A 146 12.06 -0.57 16.88
N ARG A 147 11.08 -1.42 16.59
CA ARG A 147 11.24 -2.89 16.60
C ARG A 147 10.41 -3.60 15.55
N TRP A 148 11.04 -4.28 14.60
CA TRP A 148 10.32 -5.00 13.54
C TRP A 148 11.11 -6.19 13.01
N ASN A 149 10.38 -7.18 12.49
CA ASN A 149 10.96 -8.31 11.78
C ASN A 149 10.24 -8.47 10.45
N ILE A 150 10.99 -8.64 9.36
CA ILE A 150 10.42 -8.81 8.01
C ILE A 150 11.18 -9.90 7.26
N GLY A 151 10.49 -10.70 6.45
CA GLY A 151 11.12 -11.76 5.68
C GLY A 151 10.14 -12.80 5.16
N TYR A 152 10.56 -14.06 5.20
CA TYR A 152 9.73 -15.21 4.83
C TYR A 152 9.68 -16.26 5.93
N VAL A 153 8.57 -17.00 5.97
CA VAL A 153 8.31 -18.06 6.93
C VAL A 153 7.77 -19.30 6.23
N LYS A 154 8.15 -20.49 6.71
CA LYS A 154 7.65 -21.77 6.18
C LYS A 154 6.18 -22.02 6.54
N GLU A 155 5.44 -22.74 5.69
CA GLU A 155 4.02 -23.07 5.88
C GLU A 155 3.74 -23.77 7.22
N SER A 156 4.61 -24.70 7.60
CA SER A 156 4.55 -25.49 8.83
C SER A 156 5.17 -24.83 10.08
N VAL A 157 5.40 -23.51 10.07
CA VAL A 157 5.98 -22.81 11.23
C VAL A 157 5.13 -23.01 12.49
N GLU A 158 5.78 -23.11 13.65
CA GLU A 158 5.09 -23.12 14.93
C GLU A 158 4.47 -21.74 15.22
N ARG A 159 3.15 -21.70 15.44
CA ARG A 159 2.36 -20.46 15.58
C ARG A 159 1.86 -20.21 17.01
N LYS A 160 1.94 -21.22 17.88
CA LYS A 160 1.32 -21.21 19.21
C LYS A 160 2.35 -21.11 20.34
N GLU A 161 3.59 -21.56 20.11
CA GLU A 161 4.66 -21.51 21.11
C GLU A 161 5.64 -20.34 20.90
N GLN A 162 6.38 -20.02 21.97
CA GLN A 162 7.45 -19.05 21.92
C GLN A 162 8.71 -19.61 21.26
N ARG A 163 9.01 -19.20 20.02
CA ARG A 163 10.30 -19.46 19.36
C ARG A 163 10.91 -18.19 18.79
N TYR A 164 12.24 -18.11 18.84
CA TYR A 164 12.98 -17.05 18.17
C TYR A 164 12.85 -17.20 16.65
N PRO A 165 12.71 -16.09 15.89
CA PRO A 165 12.60 -16.16 14.44
C PRO A 165 13.99 -16.42 13.84
N ALA A 166 14.32 -17.70 13.64
CA ALA A 166 15.59 -18.15 13.08
C ALA A 166 15.36 -19.17 11.95
N PRO A 167 16.33 -19.34 11.03
CA PRO A 167 16.26 -20.32 9.95
C PRO A 167 15.96 -21.75 10.43
N ASN A 168 16.58 -22.17 11.54
CA ASN A 168 16.33 -23.49 12.14
C ASN A 168 14.88 -23.72 12.61
N TYR A 169 14.12 -22.64 12.81
CA TYR A 169 12.70 -22.68 13.14
C TYR A 169 11.80 -22.34 11.94
N GLY A 170 12.38 -22.18 10.75
CA GLY A 170 11.64 -21.91 9.53
C GLY A 170 11.36 -20.45 9.24
N VAL A 171 12.14 -19.54 9.81
CA VAL A 171 11.96 -18.10 9.62
C VAL A 171 13.26 -17.49 9.09
N TRP A 172 13.21 -16.92 7.89
CA TRP A 172 14.32 -16.21 7.27
C TRP A 172 13.97 -14.73 7.21
N CYS A 173 14.40 -13.99 8.23
CA CYS A 173 14.04 -12.58 8.38
C CYS A 173 15.24 -11.69 8.71
N LEU A 174 15.04 -10.40 8.48
CA LEU A 174 15.85 -9.31 8.99
C LEU A 174 15.12 -8.72 10.20
N LEU A 175 15.83 -8.57 11.32
CA LEU A 175 15.29 -7.97 12.53
C LEU A 175 15.96 -6.63 12.76
N TYR A 176 15.16 -5.68 13.23
CA TYR A 176 15.60 -4.40 13.72
C TYR A 176 15.07 -4.19 15.13
N GLU A 177 15.95 -3.81 16.05
CA GLU A 177 15.59 -3.44 17.42
C GLU A 177 16.50 -2.30 17.89
N GLU A 178 15.90 -1.14 18.13
CA GLU A 178 16.53 0.04 18.75
C GLU A 178 17.88 0.42 18.09
N GLY A 179 17.88 0.53 16.75
CA GLY A 179 19.06 0.92 15.98
C GLY A 179 20.00 -0.22 15.60
N LYS A 180 19.71 -1.47 16.00
CA LYS A 180 20.55 -2.64 15.70
C LYS A 180 19.85 -3.60 14.77
N TYR A 181 20.60 -4.12 13.80
CA TYR A 181 20.13 -5.13 12.86
C TYR A 181 20.66 -6.51 13.25
N SER A 182 19.86 -7.56 13.04
CA SER A 182 20.31 -8.95 13.18
C SER A 182 19.62 -9.86 12.17
N ASN A 183 20.20 -11.03 11.95
CA ASN A 183 19.66 -12.04 11.03
C ASN A 183 18.74 -13.08 11.72
N GLY A 184 18.37 -12.88 12.98
CA GLY A 184 17.51 -13.81 13.73
C GLY A 184 18.21 -15.06 14.27
N ALA A 185 19.45 -15.30 13.85
CA ALA A 185 20.31 -16.39 14.33
C ALA A 185 21.43 -15.88 15.25
N TRP A 186 21.09 -14.94 16.14
CA TRP A 186 22.01 -14.33 17.12
C TRP A 186 23.22 -13.59 16.55
N LYS A 187 23.22 -13.32 15.24
CA LYS A 187 24.28 -12.54 14.58
C LYS A 187 23.80 -11.12 14.36
N THR A 188 24.45 -10.19 15.06
CA THR A 188 24.33 -8.75 14.80
C THR A 188 24.93 -8.42 13.45
N LEU A 189 24.25 -7.55 12.70
CA LEU A 189 24.67 -7.03 11.42
C LEU A 189 25.04 -5.55 11.60
N THR A 190 26.26 -5.20 11.20
CA THR A 190 26.72 -3.80 11.23
C THR A 190 26.21 -3.09 9.99
N MET A 191 25.42 -2.04 10.18
CA MET A 191 24.89 -1.20 9.11
C MET A 191 25.45 0.21 9.21
N GLU A 192 25.68 0.85 8.07
CA GLU A 192 26.17 2.23 8.01
C GLU A 192 25.06 3.26 8.25
N LYS A 193 23.80 2.85 8.06
CA LYS A 193 22.61 3.69 8.22
C LYS A 193 21.41 2.90 8.76
N ILE A 194 20.37 3.64 9.16
CA ILE A 194 19.05 3.08 9.49
C ILE A 194 18.17 3.20 8.24
N PHE A 195 17.50 2.12 7.88
CA PHE A 195 16.62 2.05 6.70
C PHE A 195 15.16 2.32 7.12
N THR A 196 14.48 3.17 6.35
CA THR A 196 13.04 3.43 6.51
C THR A 196 12.18 2.59 5.57
N ARG A 197 12.80 1.98 4.55
CA ARG A 197 12.20 1.04 3.62
C ARG A 197 13.15 -0.12 3.36
N ILE A 198 12.58 -1.30 3.14
CA ILE A 198 13.35 -2.51 2.81
C ILE A 198 12.68 -3.23 1.66
N ARG A 199 13.47 -3.68 0.69
CA ARG A 199 13.05 -4.63 -0.32
C ARG A 199 13.42 -6.04 0.12
N VAL A 200 12.45 -6.93 0.15
CA VAL A 200 12.61 -8.35 0.47
C VAL A 200 12.47 -9.15 -0.81
N GLN A 201 13.45 -10.01 -1.12
CA GLN A 201 13.45 -10.85 -2.31
C GLN A 201 13.61 -12.33 -1.92
N LEU A 202 12.78 -13.17 -2.51
CA LEU A 202 12.89 -14.63 -2.48
C LEU A 202 13.33 -15.09 -3.86
N ASP A 203 14.44 -15.81 -3.94
CA ASP A 203 14.82 -16.65 -5.07
C ASP A 203 14.68 -18.10 -4.60
N TYR A 204 13.46 -18.64 -4.72
CA TYR A 204 13.11 -19.94 -4.16
C TYR A 204 13.98 -21.04 -4.79
N ASP A 205 14.19 -20.96 -6.10
CA ASP A 205 14.93 -21.96 -6.88
C ASP A 205 16.42 -22.01 -6.50
N LYS A 206 16.96 -20.89 -6.00
CA LYS A 206 18.34 -20.82 -5.48
C LYS A 206 18.44 -20.99 -3.96
N GLY A 207 17.32 -21.06 -3.25
CA GLY A 207 17.33 -21.15 -1.80
C GLY A 207 17.73 -19.84 -1.11
N GLU A 208 17.45 -18.67 -1.71
CA GLU A 208 17.90 -17.38 -1.18
C GLU A 208 16.74 -16.49 -0.71
N VAL A 209 16.89 -15.90 0.48
CA VAL A 209 16.08 -14.75 0.94
C VAL A 209 17.01 -13.57 1.17
N SER A 210 16.86 -12.53 0.36
CA SER A 210 17.76 -11.38 0.31
C SER A 210 17.04 -10.07 0.65
N PHE A 211 17.76 -9.16 1.30
CA PHE A 211 17.28 -7.86 1.74
C PHE A 211 18.12 -6.77 1.09
N TYR A 212 17.46 -5.74 0.59
CA TYR A 212 18.09 -4.61 -0.10
C TYR A 212 17.49 -3.28 0.35
N ASP A 213 18.28 -2.23 0.23
CA ASP A 213 17.75 -0.87 0.22
C ASP A 213 17.08 -0.61 -1.15
N PRO A 214 15.78 -0.31 -1.22
CA PRO A 214 15.12 -0.05 -2.50
C PRO A 214 15.57 1.25 -3.19
N GLU A 215 16.25 2.17 -2.49
CA GLU A 215 16.66 3.46 -3.07
C GLU A 215 17.83 3.31 -4.04
N ASP A 216 18.87 2.58 -3.65
CA ASP A 216 20.09 2.38 -4.44
C ASP A 216 20.36 0.90 -4.78
N MET A 217 19.44 0.01 -4.40
CA MET A 217 19.56 -1.44 -4.54
C MET A 217 20.80 -2.02 -3.83
N SER A 218 21.33 -1.31 -2.84
CA SER A 218 22.44 -1.82 -2.03
C SER A 218 22.02 -3.06 -1.25
N HIS A 219 22.94 -4.02 -1.18
CA HIS A 219 22.70 -5.28 -0.48
C HIS A 219 22.80 -5.08 1.03
N ILE A 220 21.81 -5.58 1.77
CA ILE A 220 21.79 -5.55 3.23
C ILE A 220 22.23 -6.90 3.79
N TYR A 221 21.54 -7.98 3.38
CA TYR A 221 21.82 -9.32 3.88
C TYR A 221 21.17 -10.40 3.01
N THR A 222 21.70 -11.63 3.04
CA THR A 222 21.10 -12.81 2.38
C THR A 222 21.16 -14.03 3.29
N HIS A 223 20.01 -14.67 3.49
CA HIS A 223 19.92 -16.04 3.98
C HIS A 223 20.04 -17.02 2.81
N ARG A 224 20.70 -18.16 3.06
CA ARG A 224 20.78 -19.29 2.13
C ARG A 224 20.32 -20.56 2.83
N ASP A 225 19.42 -21.30 2.21
CA ASP A 225 18.87 -22.53 2.76
C ASP A 225 18.29 -23.44 1.66
N THR A 226 17.90 -24.66 2.02
CA THR A 226 17.14 -25.55 1.13
C THR A 226 15.66 -25.47 1.49
N PHE A 227 14.86 -24.81 0.65
CA PHE A 227 13.42 -24.72 0.87
C PHE A 227 12.72 -26.00 0.41
N THR A 228 11.93 -26.61 1.30
CA THR A 228 11.24 -27.88 1.08
C THR A 228 9.72 -27.76 1.07
N GLU A 229 9.21 -26.59 1.42
CA GLU A 229 7.79 -26.29 1.50
C GLU A 229 7.54 -24.83 1.11
N LYS A 230 6.26 -24.48 0.99
CA LYS A 230 5.84 -23.13 0.63
C LYS A 230 6.30 -22.11 1.67
N LEU A 231 6.78 -20.96 1.19
CA LEU A 231 7.18 -19.82 2.02
C LEU A 231 6.19 -18.68 1.88
N PHE A 232 5.79 -18.09 3.00
CA PHE A 232 4.89 -16.94 3.07
C PHE A 232 5.65 -15.68 3.48
N PRO A 233 5.28 -14.50 2.95
CA PRO A 233 5.73 -13.22 3.50
C PRO A 233 5.46 -13.16 5.01
N TYR A 234 6.40 -12.64 5.77
CA TYR A 234 6.40 -12.61 7.23
C TYR A 234 6.65 -11.19 7.73
N LEU A 235 5.74 -10.67 8.57
CA LEU A 235 5.87 -9.37 9.22
C LEU A 235 5.61 -9.49 10.72
N THR A 236 6.34 -8.68 11.50
CA THR A 236 6.14 -8.50 12.94
C THR A 236 6.10 -7.03 13.28
N VAL A 237 5.06 -6.61 14.00
CA VAL A 237 4.94 -5.27 14.57
C VAL A 237 4.89 -5.39 16.09
N ARG A 238 5.67 -4.59 16.80
CA ARG A 238 5.66 -4.52 18.27
C ARG A 238 4.97 -3.23 18.75
N PRO A 239 4.55 -3.15 20.02
CA PRO A 239 3.97 -1.92 20.55
C PRO A 239 4.91 -0.72 20.38
N ALA A 240 4.44 0.31 19.68
CA ALA A 240 5.17 1.55 19.40
C ALA A 240 4.22 2.73 19.07
N GLY A 241 3.14 2.89 19.84
CA GLY A 241 2.12 3.91 19.57
C GLY A 241 1.38 3.64 18.24
N ASP A 242 1.14 4.70 17.46
CA ASP A 242 0.38 4.64 16.21
C ASP A 242 1.23 4.32 14.97
N LEU A 243 2.49 3.89 15.14
CA LEU A 243 3.37 3.56 14.02
C LEU A 243 2.88 2.32 13.25
N VAL A 244 2.98 2.38 11.92
CA VAL A 244 2.44 1.40 10.99
C VAL A 244 3.54 0.87 10.09
N GLN A 245 3.55 -0.44 9.80
CA GLN A 245 4.31 -0.99 8.68
C GLN A 245 3.39 -1.12 7.46
N LYS A 246 3.88 -0.72 6.29
CA LYS A 246 3.08 -0.67 5.07
C LYS A 246 3.81 -1.32 3.90
N ILE A 247 3.18 -2.33 3.32
CA ILE A 247 3.61 -2.92 2.05
C ILE A 247 3.34 -1.90 0.94
N LEU A 248 4.36 -1.65 0.13
CA LEU A 248 4.27 -0.72 -0.98
C LEU A 248 3.57 -1.37 -2.17
N LYS A 249 2.64 -0.63 -2.76
CA LYS A 249 1.94 -1.04 -3.97
C LYS A 249 2.75 -0.62 -5.19
N HIS A 250 2.74 -1.48 -6.20
CA HIS A 250 3.33 -1.18 -7.50
C HIS A 250 2.26 -0.69 -8.47
N ASN A 251 2.62 0.32 -9.25
CA ASN A 251 1.80 0.75 -10.38
C ASN A 251 1.95 -0.25 -11.52
N LEU A 252 0.85 -0.67 -12.13
CA LEU A 252 0.86 -1.57 -13.29
C LEU A 252 1.53 -0.95 -14.53
N HIS A 253 1.87 0.35 -14.50
CA HIS A 253 2.55 1.03 -15.59
C HIS A 253 4.04 0.64 -15.73
N THR A 254 4.70 0.17 -14.66
CA THR A 254 6.15 -0.11 -14.66
C THR A 254 6.51 -1.48 -15.25
N HIS A 255 5.54 -2.32 -15.58
CA HIS A 255 5.78 -3.56 -16.32
C HIS A 255 5.51 -3.31 -17.81
N SER A 256 6.46 -2.63 -18.46
CA SER A 256 6.58 -2.74 -19.92
C SER A 256 6.89 -4.19 -20.24
N LEU A 257 5.93 -4.89 -20.85
CA LEU A 257 6.17 -6.15 -21.53
C LEU A 257 7.24 -5.89 -22.61
N GLY A 258 8.46 -6.38 -22.34
CA GLY A 258 9.47 -6.59 -23.37
C GLY A 258 9.20 -7.87 -24.13
#